data_AF-A0A7W3W1K8-F1
#
_entry.id   AF-A0A7W3W1K8-F1
#
_cell.length_a   1.000
_cell.length_b   1.000
_cell.length_c   1.000
_cell.angle_alpha   90.00
_cell.angle_beta   90.00
_cell.angle_gamma   90.00
#
_symmetry.space_group_name_H-M   'P 1'
#
loop_
_entity.id
_entity.type
_entity.pdbx_description
1 polymer ?
#
loop_
_entity_poly.entity_id
_entity_poly.type
_entity_poly.pdbx_seq_one_letter_code
_entity_poly.pdbx_strand_id
1 'polypeptide(L)'
;MADEWFEYGGDLGETERRFVEALRIRAAQWRASPLDSRADPPGAELPLVASLDLSDPVAGCVLLTLGVHLDGRTLRGDQVVHDQLFTLPDEPTGLAFAATGDPEELAARAADWFEAVLRRPVVRCEWTLTRYVYLFADTGKIVGGGGRFCSPGQLDRVAATGRLDGGRWVDARGFRQPDAVVRVR
;
A
#
# COMPACT_ATOMS: atom_id res chain seq x y z
N MET A 1 2.86 -15.60 21.87
CA MET A 1 3.83 -15.85 20.78
C MET A 1 4.13 -14.48 20.18
N ALA A 2 5.39 -14.18 19.81
CA ALA A 2 5.69 -12.92 19.15
C ALA A 2 5.17 -13.02 17.71
N ASP A 3 4.45 -12.01 17.23
CA ASP A 3 3.99 -11.95 15.84
C ASP A 3 5.23 -11.92 14.93
N GLU A 4 5.28 -12.81 13.94
CA GLU A 4 6.42 -12.94 13.05
C GLU A 4 6.19 -12.17 11.74
N TRP A 5 7.27 -11.63 11.16
CA TRP A 5 7.19 -10.98 9.85
C TRP A 5 6.94 -12.03 8.77
N PHE A 6 6.13 -11.73 7.76
CA PHE A 6 5.88 -12.60 6.61
C PHE A 6 5.56 -14.05 7.02
N GLU A 7 4.63 -14.21 7.97
CA GLU A 7 4.11 -15.53 8.35
C GLU A 7 3.53 -16.26 7.12
N TYR A 8 3.75 -17.56 7.05
CA TYR A 8 3.23 -18.42 5.99
C TYR A 8 2.74 -19.74 6.59
N GLY A 9 1.70 -20.31 5.99
CA GLY A 9 1.24 -21.68 6.27
C GLY A 9 1.64 -22.61 5.15
N GLY A 10 2.08 -23.83 5.46
CA GLY A 10 2.53 -24.82 4.47
C GLY A 10 4.05 -24.87 4.29
N ASP A 11 4.49 -25.54 3.23
CA ASP A 11 5.91 -25.82 2.98
C ASP A 11 6.50 -24.85 1.95
N LEU A 12 7.73 -24.40 2.21
CA LEU A 12 8.53 -23.63 1.27
C LEU A 12 9.67 -24.50 0.71
N GLY A 13 9.97 -24.30 -0.57
CA GLY A 13 11.20 -24.80 -1.16
C GLY A 13 12.42 -24.05 -0.61
N GLU A 14 13.61 -24.56 -0.89
CA GLU A 14 14.86 -23.98 -0.36
C GLU A 14 15.06 -22.52 -0.79
N THR A 15 14.70 -22.20 -2.03
CA THR A 15 14.80 -20.85 -2.59
C THR A 15 13.86 -19.88 -1.85
N GLU A 16 12.59 -20.25 -1.73
CA GLU A 16 11.55 -19.45 -1.10
C GLU A 16 11.84 -19.26 0.39
N ARG A 17 12.28 -20.33 1.07
CA ARG A 17 12.65 -20.28 2.49
C ARG A 17 13.80 -19.30 2.73
N ARG A 18 14.89 -19.40 1.95
CA ARG A 18 16.04 -18.48 2.05
C ARG A 18 15.64 -17.04 1.79
N PHE A 19 14.76 -16.80 0.82
CA PHE A 19 14.21 -15.48 0.55
C PHE A 19 13.40 -14.93 1.74
N VAL A 20 12.43 -15.69 2.26
CA VAL A 20 11.55 -15.25 3.35
C VAL A 20 12.35 -15.02 4.63
N GLU A 21 13.28 -15.91 4.99
CA GLU A 21 14.14 -15.74 6.17
C GLU A 21 14.99 -14.46 6.08
N ALA A 22 15.61 -14.21 4.93
CA ALA A 22 16.40 -13.00 4.70
C ALA A 22 15.54 -11.73 4.70
N LEU A 23 14.30 -11.82 4.24
CA LEU A 23 13.35 -10.70 4.26
C LEU A 23 12.88 -10.40 5.70
N ARG A 24 12.57 -11.42 6.50
CA ARG A 24 12.20 -11.31 7.93
C ARG A 24 13.24 -10.58 8.76
N ILE A 25 14.52 -10.92 8.58
CA ILE A 25 15.64 -10.30 9.31
C ILE A 25 15.66 -8.78 9.07
N ARG A 26 15.39 -8.34 7.84
CA ARG A 26 15.36 -6.91 7.50
C ARG A 26 14.09 -6.24 8.02
N ALA A 27 12.95 -6.92 7.90
CA ALA A 27 11.66 -6.41 8.32
C ALA A 27 11.56 -6.17 9.84
N ALA A 28 12.33 -6.92 10.64
CA ALA A 28 12.43 -6.71 12.09
C ALA A 28 12.84 -5.28 12.50
N GLN A 29 13.40 -4.48 11.59
CA GLN A 29 13.79 -3.09 11.84
C GLN A 29 12.73 -2.06 11.40
N TRP A 30 11.66 -2.49 10.73
CA TRP A 30 10.66 -1.59 10.18
C TRP A 30 9.76 -0.99 11.26
N ARG A 31 9.34 0.26 11.03
CA ARG A 31 8.32 0.94 11.83
C ARG A 31 6.91 0.62 11.29
N ALA A 32 6.59 -0.67 11.21
CA ALA A 32 5.30 -1.20 10.79
C ALA A 32 4.96 -2.44 11.65
N SER A 33 3.72 -2.94 11.57
CA SER A 33 3.33 -4.14 12.33
C SER A 33 3.72 -5.41 11.56
N PRO A 34 4.28 -6.44 12.22
CA PRO A 34 4.44 -7.76 11.60
C PRO A 34 3.11 -8.33 11.07
N LEU A 35 2.00 -8.01 11.75
CA LEU A 35 0.64 -8.38 11.36
C LEU A 35 0.18 -7.77 10.03
N ASP A 36 0.83 -6.71 9.56
CA ASP A 36 0.57 -6.12 8.25
C ASP A 36 1.28 -6.93 7.13
N SER A 37 2.00 -8.01 7.45
CA SER A 37 2.79 -8.78 6.49
C SER A 37 2.44 -10.25 6.47
N ARG A 38 2.58 -10.88 5.30
CA ARG A 38 2.37 -12.32 5.12
C ARG A 38 3.15 -12.84 3.93
N ALA A 39 3.45 -14.13 3.93
CA ALA A 39 3.92 -14.85 2.76
C ALA A 39 2.97 -16.01 2.43
N ASP A 40 2.65 -16.17 1.15
CA ASP A 40 1.85 -17.26 0.63
C ASP A 40 2.79 -18.17 -0.18
N PRO A 41 2.98 -19.43 0.23
CA PRO A 41 3.80 -20.38 -0.51
C PRO A 41 3.39 -20.52 -1.97
N PRO A 42 4.31 -20.93 -2.86
CA PRO A 42 3.98 -21.20 -4.25
C PRO A 42 2.79 -22.17 -4.38
N GLY A 43 1.84 -21.79 -5.22
CA GLY A 43 0.72 -22.65 -5.61
C GLY A 43 1.01 -23.38 -6.92
N ALA A 44 0.04 -24.15 -7.41
CA ALA A 44 0.18 -24.85 -8.69
C ALA A 44 0.44 -23.92 -9.89
N GLU A 45 -0.06 -22.69 -9.83
CA GLU A 45 0.03 -21.70 -10.91
C GLU A 45 0.57 -20.34 -10.44
N LEU A 46 0.96 -20.22 -9.16
CA LEU A 46 1.37 -18.96 -8.57
C LEU A 46 2.76 -19.08 -7.94
N PRO A 47 3.66 -18.10 -8.17
CA PRO A 47 4.92 -18.02 -7.46
C PRO A 47 4.69 -17.76 -5.97
N LEU A 48 5.77 -17.79 -5.17
CA LEU A 48 5.73 -17.29 -3.80
C LEU A 48 5.30 -15.82 -3.83
N VAL A 49 4.31 -15.46 -3.01
CA VAL A 49 3.90 -14.08 -2.80
C VAL A 49 4.31 -13.64 -1.40
N ALA A 50 5.03 -12.54 -1.27
CA ALA A 50 5.22 -11.86 0.01
C ALA A 50 4.54 -10.49 -0.06
N SER A 51 3.60 -10.21 0.83
CA SER A 51 2.82 -8.99 0.84
C SER A 51 2.95 -8.21 2.14
N LEU A 52 2.77 -6.89 2.04
CA LEU A 52 2.83 -5.95 3.14
C LEU A 52 1.77 -4.87 2.96
N ASP A 53 0.96 -4.66 4.00
CA ASP A 53 -0.05 -3.63 4.07
C ASP A 53 0.55 -2.31 4.57
N LEU A 54 0.30 -1.25 3.80
CA LEU A 54 0.47 0.12 4.24
C LEU A 54 -0.82 0.54 4.97
N SER A 55 -0.81 0.50 6.29
CA SER A 55 -1.99 0.79 7.11
C SER A 55 -1.98 2.22 7.69
N ASP A 56 -3.18 2.76 7.95
CA ASP A 56 -3.40 3.88 8.88
C ASP A 56 -3.73 3.27 10.26
N PRO A 57 -2.79 3.29 11.23
CA PRO A 57 -3.00 2.66 12.52
C PRO A 57 -4.02 3.42 13.38
N VAL A 58 -4.25 4.71 13.13
CA VAL A 58 -5.22 5.51 13.89
C VAL A 58 -6.63 5.21 13.39
N ALA A 59 -6.82 5.12 12.08
CA ALA A 59 -8.09 4.76 11.47
C ALA A 59 -8.36 3.24 11.49
N GLY A 60 -7.34 2.41 11.74
CA GLY A 60 -7.44 0.95 11.75
C GLY A 60 -7.78 0.37 10.37
N CYS A 61 -7.24 0.94 9.30
CA CYS A 61 -7.55 0.51 7.93
C CYS A 61 -6.29 0.34 7.06
N VAL A 62 -6.33 -0.62 6.14
CA VAL A 62 -5.30 -0.81 5.11
C VAL A 62 -5.53 0.24 4.02
N LEU A 63 -4.48 1.00 3.70
CA LEU A 63 -4.49 2.00 2.64
C LEU A 63 -4.07 1.40 1.31
N LEU A 64 -3.07 0.51 1.31
CA LEU A 64 -2.51 -0.10 0.11
C LEU A 64 -1.85 -1.42 0.48
N THR A 65 -2.09 -2.48 -0.28
CA THR A 65 -1.33 -3.72 -0.17
C THR A 65 -0.22 -3.71 -1.22
N LEU A 66 1.01 -3.94 -0.78
CA LEU A 66 2.19 -4.14 -1.62
C LEU A 66 2.50 -5.62 -1.69
N GLY A 67 3.02 -6.09 -2.81
CA GLY A 67 3.38 -7.50 -2.96
C GLY A 67 4.60 -7.67 -3.84
N VAL A 68 5.37 -8.71 -3.53
CA VAL A 68 6.44 -9.21 -4.38
C VAL A 68 6.18 -10.68 -4.72
N HIS A 69 6.36 -11.03 -5.98
CA HIS A 69 6.24 -12.37 -6.54
C HIS A 69 7.64 -12.89 -6.85
N LEU A 70 8.05 -13.96 -6.18
CA LEU A 70 9.33 -14.64 -6.39
C LEU A 70 9.12 -15.88 -7.24
N ASP A 71 9.62 -15.85 -8.47
CA ASP A 71 9.65 -16.99 -9.39
C ASP A 71 11.11 -17.41 -9.64
N GLY A 72 11.56 -18.39 -8.86
CA GLY A 72 12.93 -18.89 -8.85
C GLY A 72 13.96 -17.80 -8.53
N ARG A 73 14.62 -17.27 -9.58
CA ARG A 73 15.65 -16.22 -9.47
C ARG A 73 15.17 -14.85 -9.92
N THR A 74 13.88 -14.71 -10.17
CA THR A 74 13.26 -13.47 -10.61
C THR A 74 12.28 -12.98 -9.57
N LEU A 75 12.25 -11.67 -9.37
CA LEU A 75 11.38 -11.01 -8.41
C LEU A 75 10.66 -9.88 -9.13
N ARG A 76 9.33 -9.82 -8.97
CA ARG A 76 8.49 -8.70 -9.42
C ARG A 76 7.77 -8.13 -8.22
N GLY A 77 7.72 -6.81 -8.09
CA GLY A 77 7.00 -6.13 -7.02
C GLY A 77 6.09 -5.06 -7.57
N ASP A 78 4.91 -4.88 -6.98
CA ASP A 78 4.02 -3.77 -7.26
C ASP A 78 2.97 -3.63 -6.15
N GLN A 79 2.05 -2.68 -6.28
CA GLN A 79 0.79 -2.76 -5.55
C GLN A 79 0.03 -4.02 -5.96
N VAL A 80 -0.53 -4.70 -4.97
CA VAL A 80 -1.35 -5.89 -5.18
C VAL A 80 -2.75 -5.45 -5.59
N VAL A 81 -3.31 -6.15 -6.58
CA VAL A 81 -4.73 -6.05 -6.89
C VAL A 81 -5.49 -6.72 -5.74
N HIS A 82 -6.51 -6.07 -5.19
CA HIS A 82 -7.36 -6.61 -4.12
C HIS A 82 -8.24 -7.78 -4.61
N ASP A 83 -7.61 -8.84 -5.10
CA ASP A 83 -8.18 -10.16 -5.30
C ASP A 83 -7.68 -11.11 -4.20
N GLN A 84 -8.29 -12.29 -4.11
CA GLN A 84 -7.92 -13.28 -3.09
C GLN A 84 -6.55 -13.91 -3.34
N LEU A 85 -5.96 -13.69 -4.52
CA LEU A 85 -4.73 -14.32 -5.00
C LEU A 85 -3.51 -13.39 -4.90
N PHE A 86 -3.72 -12.14 -4.50
CA PHE A 86 -2.71 -11.12 -4.34
C PHE A 86 -1.89 -10.93 -5.63
N THR A 87 -2.59 -10.92 -6.77
CA THR A 87 -1.94 -10.79 -8.08
C THR A 87 -1.37 -9.39 -8.28
N LEU A 88 -0.27 -9.32 -9.03
CA LEU A 88 0.24 -8.05 -9.53
C LEU A 88 -0.58 -7.62 -10.75
N PRO A 89 -0.80 -6.32 -10.96
CA PRO A 89 -1.55 -5.83 -12.11
C PRO A 89 -0.86 -6.18 -13.43
N ASP A 90 -1.68 -6.43 -14.47
CA ASP A 90 -1.19 -6.70 -15.83
C ASP A 90 -0.34 -5.54 -16.37
N GLU A 91 -0.79 -4.31 -16.12
CA GLU A 91 -0.06 -3.09 -16.42
C GLU A 91 0.72 -2.62 -15.17
N PRO A 92 2.07 -2.53 -15.26
CA PRO A 92 2.89 -2.08 -14.13
C PRO A 92 2.50 -0.68 -13.67
N THR A 93 2.40 -0.48 -12.36
CA THR A 93 2.09 0.83 -11.80
C THR A 93 3.36 1.64 -11.55
N GLY A 94 3.22 2.90 -11.13
CA GLY A 94 4.37 3.71 -10.69
C GLY A 94 5.11 3.19 -9.45
N LEU A 95 4.69 2.06 -8.87
CA LEU A 95 5.40 1.36 -7.79
C LEU A 95 6.11 0.09 -8.29
N ALA A 96 5.97 -0.27 -9.56
CA ALA A 96 6.52 -1.49 -10.12
C ALA A 96 8.03 -1.59 -9.92
N PHE A 97 8.48 -2.79 -9.59
CA PHE A 97 9.85 -3.14 -9.33
C PHE A 97 10.13 -4.52 -9.92
N ALA A 98 11.33 -4.72 -10.45
CA ALA A 98 11.78 -6.03 -10.94
C ALA A 98 13.27 -6.22 -10.68
N ALA A 99 13.66 -7.45 -10.36
CA ALA A 99 15.03 -7.83 -10.10
C ALA A 99 15.30 -9.30 -10.45
N THR A 100 16.57 -9.60 -10.71
CA THR A 100 17.08 -10.97 -10.84
C THR A 100 18.33 -11.14 -9.97
N GLY A 101 18.50 -12.31 -9.37
CA GLY A 101 19.60 -12.53 -8.42
C GLY A 101 19.51 -13.85 -7.68
N ASP A 102 20.29 -13.94 -6.60
CA ASP A 102 20.15 -15.00 -5.61
C ASP A 102 19.09 -14.62 -4.55
N PRO A 103 18.47 -15.60 -3.84
CA PRO A 103 17.34 -15.36 -2.94
C PRO A 103 17.58 -14.26 -1.89
N GLU A 104 18.76 -14.22 -1.27
CA GLU A 104 19.09 -13.23 -0.25
C GLU A 104 19.29 -11.82 -0.81
N GLU A 105 19.80 -11.71 -2.04
CA GLU A 105 19.92 -10.44 -2.77
C GLU A 105 18.55 -9.92 -3.18
N LEU A 106 17.69 -10.82 -3.66
CA LEU A 106 16.30 -10.50 -3.99
C LEU A 106 15.54 -10.04 -2.75
N ALA A 107 15.72 -10.73 -1.61
CA ALA A 107 15.14 -10.32 -0.33
C ALA A 107 15.65 -8.94 0.12
N ALA A 108 16.92 -8.62 -0.15
CA ALA A 108 17.48 -7.30 0.13
C ALA A 108 16.76 -6.21 -0.68
N ARG A 109 16.65 -6.42 -1.98
CA ARG A 109 16.00 -5.45 -2.87
C ARG A 109 14.51 -5.32 -2.59
N ALA A 110 13.83 -6.43 -2.29
CA ALA A 110 12.45 -6.42 -1.84
C ALA A 110 12.29 -5.59 -0.57
N ALA A 111 13.17 -5.79 0.43
CA ALA A 111 13.13 -5.06 1.67
C ALA A 111 13.36 -3.56 1.48
N ASP A 112 14.36 -3.18 0.68
CA ASP A 112 14.65 -1.78 0.35
C ASP A 112 13.45 -1.13 -0.35
N TRP A 113 12.80 -1.85 -1.25
CA TRP A 113 11.60 -1.38 -1.95
C TRP A 113 10.41 -1.21 -1.00
N PHE A 114 10.08 -2.22 -0.17
CA PHE A 114 9.03 -2.11 0.84
C PHE A 114 9.29 -0.95 1.79
N GLU A 115 10.52 -0.83 2.30
CA GLU A 115 10.89 0.23 3.23
C GLU A 115 10.81 1.61 2.57
N ALA A 116 11.21 1.73 1.30
CA ALA A 116 11.07 2.97 0.54
C ALA A 116 9.61 3.40 0.46
N VAL A 117 8.68 2.48 0.19
CA VAL A 117 7.24 2.79 0.14
C VAL A 117 6.67 3.10 1.52
N LEU A 118 7.04 2.34 2.56
CA LEU A 118 6.65 2.62 3.95
C LEU A 118 7.10 4.02 4.41
N ARG A 119 8.26 4.50 3.97
CA ARG A 119 8.77 5.83 4.35
C ARG A 119 8.03 6.98 3.67
N ARG A 120 7.19 6.71 2.68
CA ARG A 120 6.49 7.77 1.94
C ARG A 120 5.44 8.44 2.84
N PRO A 121 5.42 9.78 2.89
CA PRO A 121 4.45 10.51 3.69
C PRO A 121 3.05 10.31 3.11
N VAL A 122 2.06 10.05 3.96
CA VAL A 122 0.66 9.93 3.55
C VAL A 122 -0.15 11.03 4.23
N VAL A 123 -1.00 11.68 3.44
CA VAL A 123 -2.00 12.62 3.93
C VAL A 123 -3.39 12.14 3.58
N ARG A 124 -4.33 12.45 4.47
CA ARG A 124 -5.76 12.29 4.27
C ARG A 124 -6.36 13.64 3.93
N CYS A 125 -6.89 13.76 2.72
CA CYS A 125 -7.62 14.92 2.26
C CYS A 125 -9.11 14.66 2.46
N GLU A 126 -9.79 15.53 3.21
CA GLU A 126 -11.18 15.39 3.57
C GLU A 126 -12.02 16.48 2.92
N TRP A 127 -13.16 16.08 2.35
CA TRP A 127 -14.23 16.98 1.96
C TRP A 127 -15.40 16.71 2.89
N THR A 128 -15.56 17.59 3.87
CA THR A 128 -16.52 17.44 4.97
C THR A 128 -17.89 17.06 4.42
N LEU A 129 -18.48 16.01 4.98
CA LEU A 129 -19.81 15.44 4.65
C LEU A 129 -19.92 14.64 3.35
N THR A 130 -18.84 14.48 2.56
CA THR A 130 -18.92 13.73 1.29
C THR A 130 -17.92 12.58 1.24
N ARG A 131 -16.62 12.87 1.37
CA ARG A 131 -15.57 11.90 1.07
C ARG A 131 -14.24 12.26 1.69
N TYR A 132 -13.36 11.29 1.73
CA TYR A 132 -11.94 11.49 1.98
C TYR A 132 -11.12 10.62 1.02
N VAL A 133 -9.90 11.05 0.74
CA VAL A 133 -8.91 10.24 0.02
C VAL A 133 -7.59 10.28 0.77
N TYR A 134 -6.88 9.16 0.75
CA TYR A 134 -5.50 9.06 1.18
C TYR A 134 -4.60 9.14 -0.04
N LEU A 135 -3.54 9.94 0.05
CA LEU A 135 -2.57 10.10 -1.03
C LEU A 135 -1.15 10.18 -0.48
N PHE A 136 -0.19 9.70 -1.28
CA PHE A 136 1.21 9.98 -1.02
C PHE A 136 1.47 11.47 -1.23
N ALA A 137 1.96 12.17 -0.21
CA ALA A 137 2.11 13.62 -0.23
C ALA A 137 3.20 14.09 -1.20
N ASP A 138 4.16 13.22 -1.54
CA ASP A 138 5.27 13.49 -2.45
C ASP A 138 4.86 13.49 -3.94
N THR A 139 3.81 12.75 -4.30
CA THR A 139 3.43 12.47 -5.70
C THR A 139 1.96 12.74 -6.00
N GLY A 140 1.12 12.88 -4.98
CA GLY A 140 -0.33 12.99 -5.17
C GLY A 140 -1.02 11.68 -5.55
N LYS A 141 -0.30 10.55 -5.63
CA LYS A 141 -0.90 9.24 -5.98
C LYS A 141 -1.88 8.83 -4.87
N ILE A 142 -3.12 8.56 -5.24
CA ILE A 142 -4.16 8.05 -4.35
C ILE A 142 -3.82 6.61 -3.97
N VAL A 143 -3.85 6.33 -2.67
CA VAL A 143 -3.64 4.99 -2.12
C VAL A 143 -4.92 4.40 -1.58
N GLY A 144 -5.81 5.21 -1.00
CA GLY A 144 -7.11 4.75 -0.52
C GLY A 144 -8.12 5.88 -0.44
N GLY A 145 -9.34 5.58 0.00
CA GLY A 145 -10.37 6.59 0.20
C GLY A 145 -11.73 5.98 0.46
N GLY A 146 -12.67 6.85 0.83
CA GLY A 146 -14.03 6.43 1.16
C GLY A 146 -15.00 7.61 1.23
N GLY A 147 -16.28 7.29 1.37
CA GLY A 147 -17.38 8.26 1.43
C GLY A 147 -18.40 8.07 0.31
N ARG A 148 -19.49 8.84 0.36
CA ARG A 148 -20.55 8.84 -0.65
C ARG A 148 -20.43 10.07 -1.53
N PHE A 149 -20.69 9.89 -2.83
CA PHE A 149 -21.02 11.04 -3.68
C PHE A 149 -22.35 11.63 -3.16
N CYS A 150 -22.32 12.82 -2.57
CA CYS A 150 -23.54 13.60 -2.42
C CYS A 150 -24.05 13.99 -3.81
N SER A 151 -25.35 13.91 -4.03
CA SER A 151 -25.94 14.36 -5.29
C SER A 151 -25.76 15.88 -5.46
N PRO A 152 -25.65 16.38 -6.71
CA PRO A 152 -25.71 17.81 -6.98
C PRO A 152 -26.94 18.44 -6.27
N GLY A 153 -26.75 19.51 -5.49
CA GLY A 153 -27.81 20.17 -4.70
C GLY A 153 -27.91 19.78 -3.21
N GLN A 154 -27.26 18.72 -2.74
CA GLN A 154 -27.05 18.50 -1.29
C GLN A 154 -25.92 19.38 -0.75
N LEU A 155 -24.89 19.61 -1.57
CA LEU A 155 -23.76 20.49 -1.24
C LEU A 155 -24.18 21.95 -1.12
N ASP A 156 -25.10 22.45 -1.95
CA ASP A 156 -25.56 23.84 -1.89
C ASP A 156 -26.35 24.14 -0.61
N ARG A 157 -27.09 23.15 -0.09
CA ARG A 157 -27.80 23.25 1.19
C ARG A 157 -26.85 23.31 2.39
N VAL A 158 -25.69 22.67 2.28
CA VAL A 158 -24.65 22.66 3.32
C VAL A 158 -23.74 23.90 3.18
N ALA A 159 -23.40 24.29 1.95
CA ALA A 159 -22.60 25.48 1.64
C ALA A 159 -23.33 26.79 2.01
N ALA A 160 -24.67 26.81 1.95
CA ALA A 160 -25.49 27.91 2.46
C ALA A 160 -25.33 28.16 3.97
N THR A 161 -24.73 27.23 4.72
CA THR A 161 -24.57 27.32 6.18
C THR A 161 -23.16 27.63 6.71
N GLY A 162 -22.13 27.83 5.86
CA GLY A 162 -20.83 28.32 6.35
C GLY A 162 -19.65 28.19 5.38
N ARG A 163 -19.11 29.33 4.95
CA ARG A 163 -18.09 29.56 3.90
C ARG A 163 -16.66 29.12 4.26
N LEU A 164 -15.86 28.85 3.22
CA LEU A 164 -14.43 29.20 3.20
C LEU A 164 -14.06 29.98 1.93
N ASP A 165 -13.31 31.05 2.17
CA ASP A 165 -12.86 32.10 1.27
C ASP A 165 -11.42 31.83 0.79
N GLY A 166 -11.04 32.34 -0.39
CA GLY A 166 -9.64 32.75 -0.65
C GLY A 166 -8.62 31.75 -1.18
N GLY A 167 -8.80 31.24 -2.42
CA GLY A 167 -7.69 31.19 -3.40
C GLY A 167 -6.80 29.94 -3.50
N ARG A 168 -7.33 28.90 -4.18
CA ARG A 168 -6.71 27.87 -5.06
C ARG A 168 -5.52 27.02 -4.58
N TRP A 169 -5.69 25.70 -4.76
CA TRP A 169 -4.92 24.86 -5.70
C TRP A 169 -5.87 23.85 -6.38
N VAL A 170 -5.58 23.47 -7.64
CA VAL A 170 -6.30 22.46 -8.45
C VAL A 170 -5.28 21.44 -8.95
N ASP A 171 -5.48 20.15 -8.69
CA ASP A 171 -5.55 19.01 -9.66
C ASP A 171 -5.31 17.65 -8.95
N ALA A 172 -6.01 16.54 -9.23
CA ALA A 172 -5.70 15.64 -10.37
C ALA A 172 -6.93 15.00 -11.07
N ARG A 173 -8.17 15.32 -10.68
CA ARG A 173 -9.41 14.76 -11.30
C ARG A 173 -10.62 15.71 -11.27
N GLY A 174 -10.39 17.02 -11.20
CA GLY A 174 -11.48 18.01 -11.19
C GLY A 174 -12.24 18.15 -9.86
N PHE A 175 -11.61 17.86 -8.73
CA PHE A 175 -12.23 18.06 -7.41
C PHE A 175 -11.96 19.48 -6.86
N ARG A 176 -12.93 20.01 -6.09
CA ARG A 176 -12.73 21.22 -5.26
C ARG A 176 -11.60 20.99 -4.25
N GLN A 177 -11.04 22.05 -3.67
CA GLN A 177 -10.06 21.95 -2.58
C GLN A 177 -10.64 21.16 -1.39
N PRO A 178 -9.87 20.29 -0.72
CA PRO A 178 -10.32 19.63 0.50
C PRO A 178 -10.58 20.65 1.61
N ASP A 179 -11.57 20.36 2.44
CA ASP A 179 -11.94 21.14 3.61
C ASP A 179 -10.89 20.96 4.74
N ALA A 180 -10.22 19.81 4.79
CA ALA A 180 -9.09 19.55 5.69
C ALA A 180 -8.04 18.62 5.05
N VAL A 181 -6.78 18.80 5.47
CA VAL A 181 -5.67 17.90 5.14
C VAL A 181 -5.00 17.47 6.44
N VAL A 182 -5.03 16.16 6.70
CA VAL A 182 -4.50 15.55 7.93
C VAL A 182 -3.29 14.70 7.58
N ARG A 183 -2.17 14.87 8.29
CA ARG A 183 -1.02 13.98 8.15
C ARG A 183 -1.34 12.64 8.81
N VAL A 184 -1.13 11.55 8.08
CA VAL A 184 -1.32 10.18 8.56
C VAL A 184 0.01 9.58 9.03
N ARG A 185 1.06 9.73 8.21
CA ARG A 185 2.44 9.29 8.51
C ARG A 185 3.46 10.20 7.83
#